data_AF-A0AAW2MG05-F1
#
_entry.id   AF-A0AAW2MG05-F1
#
_cell.length_a   1.000
_cell.length_b   1.000
_cell.length_c   1.000
_cell.angle_alpha   90.00
_cell.angle_beta   90.00
_cell.angle_gamma   90.00
#
_symmetry.space_group_name_H-M   'P 1'
#
loop_
_entity.id
_entity.type
_entity.pdbx_description
1 polymer ?
#
loop_
_entity_poly.entity_id
_entity_poly.type
_entity_poly.pdbx_seq_one_letter_code
_entity_poly.pdbx_strand_id
1 'polypeptide(L)' 'SVKFHSELLRYIQIDCLDIHGKQKQQKRTSTFFDFCKAEKGILLCTDVAARGLDIPAV' A
#
# COMPACT_ATOMS: atom_id res chain seq x y z
N SER A 1 2.20 6.15 11.31
CA SER A 1 1.37 4.96 11.52
C SER A 1 1.59 3.90 10.44
N VAL A 2 1.13 4.08 9.18
CA VAL A 2 1.27 3.04 8.11
C VAL A 2 2.68 2.48 7.94
N LYS A 3 3.70 3.34 7.86
CA LYS A 3 5.12 2.92 7.77
C LYS A 3 5.53 1.94 8.88
N PHE A 4 5.15 2.23 10.12
CA PHE A 4 5.51 1.40 11.26
C PHE A 4 4.85 0.01 11.15
N HIS A 5 3.58 -0.05 10.75
CA HIS A 5 2.86 -1.32 10.62
C HIS A 5 3.37 -2.14 9.43
N SER A 6 3.74 -1.50 8.31
CA SER A 6 4.32 -2.22 7.17
C SER A 6 5.71 -2.75 7.49
N GLU A 7 6.53 -2.01 8.23
CA GLU A 7 7.82 -2.49 8.73
C GLU A 7 7.65 -3.64 9.72
N LEU A 8 6.69 -3.56 10.63
CA LEU A 8 6.38 -4.63 11.58
C LEU A 8 5.90 -5.91 10.87
N LEU A 9 4.99 -5.79 9.90
CA LEU A 9 4.48 -6.93 9.13
C LEU A 9 5.59 -7.61 8.34
N ARG A 10 6.47 -6.85 7.67
CA ARG A 10 7.63 -7.41 6.99
C ARG A 10 8.61 -8.07 7.95
N TYR A 11 8.80 -7.51 9.16
CA TYR A 11 9.65 -8.10 10.18
C TYR A 11 9.15 -9.49 10.62
N ILE A 12 7.83 -9.69 10.70
CA ILE A 12 7.22 -11.00 10.97
C ILE A 12 6.98 -11.84 9.71
N GLN A 13 7.66 -11.53 8.60
CA GLN A 13 7.60 -12.24 7.32
C GLN A 13 6.23 -12.21 6.61
N ILE A 14 5.47 -11.14 6.80
CA ILE A 14 4.25 -10.86 6.03
C ILE A 14 4.56 -9.77 5.00
N ASP A 15 4.58 -10.18 3.73
CA ASP A 15 4.75 -9.24 2.63
C ASP A 15 3.50 -8.38 2.45
N CYS A 16 3.73 -7.07 2.40
CA CYS A 16 2.69 -6.08 2.18
C CYS A 16 3.24 -4.86 1.42
N LEU A 17 2.36 -4.27 0.65
CA LEU A 17 2.55 -2.98 0.00
C LEU A 17 1.99 -1.89 0.91
N ASP A 18 2.59 -0.70 0.87
CA ASP A 18 2.14 0.42 1.70
C ASP A 18 2.11 1.74 0.95
N ILE A 19 1.03 2.50 1.13
CA ILE A 19 0.85 3.84 0.56
C ILE A 19 0.55 4.82 1.69
N HIS A 20 1.38 5.86 1.82
CA HIS A 20 1.19 6.92 2.81
C HIS A 20 1.72 8.28 2.34
N GLY A 21 1.20 9.37 2.91
CA GLY A 21 1.48 10.74 2.45
C GLY A 21 2.95 11.19 2.49
N LYS A 22 3.81 10.56 3.30
CA LYS A 22 5.26 10.83 3.29
C LYS A 22 6.02 10.23 2.08
N GLN A 23 5.38 9.41 1.24
CA GLN A 23 6.01 8.87 0.03
C GLN A 23 5.88 9.86 -1.13
N LYS A 24 6.90 9.90 -2.01
CA LYS A 24 6.81 10.63 -3.27
C LYS A 24 5.66 10.09 -4.12
N GLN A 25 5.00 10.96 -4.89
CA GLN A 25 3.87 10.58 -5.74
C GLN A 25 4.21 9.42 -6.68
N GLN A 26 5.40 9.42 -7.29
CA GLN A 26 5.85 8.35 -8.18
C GLN A 26 5.87 6.97 -7.49
N LYS A 27 6.28 6.90 -6.21
CA LYS A 27 6.27 5.66 -5.43
C LYS A 27 4.84 5.21 -5.16
N ARG A 28 3.95 6.14 -4.78
CA ARG A 28 2.52 5.84 -4.56
C ARG A 28 1.87 5.23 -5.81
N THR A 29 2.13 5.83 -6.97
CA THR A 29 1.59 5.37 -8.25
C THR A 29 2.16 4.01 -8.64
N SER A 30 3.47 3.78 -8.52
CA SER A 30 4.08 2.47 -8.80
C SER A 30 3.50 1.39 -7.90
N THR A 31 3.53 1.60 -6.57
CA THR A 31 3.01 0.63 -5.59
C THR A 31 1.53 0.31 -5.81
N PHE A 32 0.73 1.30 -6.20
CA PHE A 32 -0.66 1.06 -6.56
C PHE A 32 -0.81 0.17 -7.79
N PHE A 33 -0.08 0.46 -8.87
CA PHE A 33 -0.12 -0.40 -10.07
C PHE A 33 0.43 -1.79 -9.82
N ASP A 34 1.46 -1.93 -8.98
CA ASP A 34 2.01 -3.22 -8.57
C ASP A 34 0.97 -4.03 -7.78
N PHE A 35 0.19 -3.37 -6.90
CA PHE A 35 -0.91 -4.01 -6.18
C PHE A 35 -2.04 -4.43 -7.13
N CYS A 36 -2.47 -3.57 -8.06
CA CYS A 36 -3.54 -3.92 -9.01
C CYS A 36 -3.16 -5.04 -9.99
N LYS A 37 -1.87 -5.23 -10.25
CA LYS A 37 -1.37 -6.35 -11.07
C LYS A 37 -1.21 -7.64 -10.28
N ALA A 38 -1.10 -7.57 -8.95
CA ALA A 38 -0.96 -8.74 -8.11
C ALA A 38 -2.30 -9.47 -8.02
N GLU A 39 -2.28 -10.80 -8.20
CA GLU A 39 -3.48 -11.63 -8.02
C GLU A 39 -3.91 -11.68 -6.55
N LYS A 40 -2.93 -11.65 -5.64
CA LYS A 40 -3.13 -11.69 -4.18
C LYS A 40 -2.09 -10.81 -3.50
N GLY A 41 -2.49 -10.05 -2.49
CA GLY A 41 -1.58 -9.22 -1.72
C GLY A 41 -2.28 -8.41 -0.64
N ILE A 42 -1.49 -7.76 0.21
CA ILE A 42 -1.97 -6.88 1.28
C ILE A 42 -1.50 -5.46 0.97
N LEU A 43 -2.44 -4.50 0.92
CA LEU A 43 -2.16 -3.08 0.79
C LEU A 43 -2.52 -2.33 2.08
N LEU A 44 -1.52 -1.71 2.71
CA LEU A 44 -1.71 -0.85 3.87
C LEU A 44 -1.77 0.61 3.43
N CYS A 45 -2.87 1.28 3.69
CA CYS A 45 -3.03 2.70 3.42
C CYS A 45 -3.85 3.40 4.50
N THR A 46 -3.74 4.72 4.59
CA THR A 46 -4.65 5.54 5.41
C THR A 46 -5.87 5.96 4.59
N ASP A 47 -6.99 6.28 5.23
CA ASP A 47 -8.21 6.76 4.55
C ASP A 47 -7.96 7.92 3.58
N VAL A 48 -7.10 8.87 3.98
CA VAL A 48 -6.71 10.01 3.14
C VAL A 48 -5.94 9.59 1.88
N ALA A 49 -5.18 8.49 1.96
CA ALA A 49 -4.41 7.97 0.84
C ALA A 49 -5.26 7.06 -0.07
N ALA A 50 -6.29 6.43 0.47
CA ALA A 50 -7.27 5.62 -0.26
C ALA A 50 -8.25 6.47 -1.07
N ARG A 51 -8.54 7.71 -0.63
CA ARG A 51 -9.33 8.66 -1.42
C ARG A 51 -8.65 8.94 -2.77
N GLY A 52 -9.27 8.48 -3.85
CA GLY A 52 -8.76 8.59 -5.22
C GLY A 52 -8.00 7.36 -5.73
N LEU A 53 -7.90 6.29 -4.93
CA LEU A 53 -7.49 4.96 -5.41
C LEU A 53 -8.76 4.20 -5.76
N ASP A 54 -9.07 4.11 -7.05
CA ASP A 54 -10.14 3.24 -7.54
C ASP A 54 -9.62 1.80 -7.53
N ILE A 55 -9.94 1.06 -6.48
CA ILE A 55 -9.56 -0.36 -6.37
C ILE A 55 -10.81 -1.18 -6.69
N PRO A 56 -10.91 -1.77 -7.89
CA PRO A 56 -12.07 -2.56 -8.27
C PRO A 56 -12.11 -3.83 -7.42
N ALA A 57 -13.22 -4.03 -6.70
CA ALA A 57 -13.54 -5.25 -5.95
C ALA A 57 -12.57 -5.63 -4.80
N VAL A 58 -12.26 -4.68 -3.91
CA VAL A 58 -11.63 -4.95 -2.59
C VAL A 58 -12.60 -5.56 -1.61
#